data_AF-A0A1C5DJ81-F1
#
_entry.id   AF-A0A1C5DJ81-F1
#
_cell.length_a   1.000
_cell.length_b   1.000
_cell.length_c   1.000
_cell.angle_alpha   90.00
_cell.angle_beta   90.00
_cell.angle_gamma   90.00
#
_symmetry.space_group_name_H-M   'P 1'
#
loop_
_entity.id
_entity.type
_entity.pdbx_description
1 polymer ?
#
loop_
_entity_poly.entity_id
_entity_poly.type
_entity_poly.pdbx_seq_one_letter_code
_entity_poly.pdbx_strand_id
1 'polypeptide(L)' 'MDSENKLGDYLRARRALVRPQDTGLPEDGPRRVPGLRRDEVALLAGVSTDYYIRLEQGRERHPSDQVLRS' A
#
# COMPACT_ATOMS: atom_id res chain seq x y z
N MET A 1 11.44 -17.81 -9.91
CA MET A 1 11.71 -16.90 -11.05
C MET A 1 10.98 -15.62 -10.67
N ASP A 2 11.53 -14.87 -9.72
CA ASP A 2 10.77 -13.88 -8.92
C ASP A 2 11.57 -12.58 -8.79
N SER A 3 11.77 -11.91 -9.92
CA SER A 3 12.70 -10.78 -10.02
C SER A 3 12.14 -9.55 -10.73
N GLU A 4 10.83 -9.30 -10.76
CA GLU A 4 10.36 -8.05 -11.37
C GLU A 4 9.88 -6.99 -10.38
N ASN A 5 9.37 -7.33 -9.19
CA ASN A 5 8.98 -6.28 -8.23
C ASN A 5 8.96 -6.70 -6.73
N LYS A 6 10.14 -6.88 -6.14
CA LYS A 6 10.28 -7.18 -4.69
C LYS A 6 9.61 -6.14 -3.79
N LEU A 7 9.64 -4.87 -4.19
CA LEU A 7 8.97 -3.79 -3.45
C LEU A 7 7.46 -3.99 -3.42
N GLY A 8 6.84 -4.26 -4.57
CA GLY A 8 5.39 -4.49 -4.61
C GLY A 8 4.94 -5.72 -3.84
N ASP A 9 5.76 -6.78 -3.81
CA ASP A 9 5.47 -7.96 -3.00
C ASP A 9 5.54 -7.64 -1.51
N TYR A 10 6.55 -6.88 -1.10
CA TYR A 10 6.67 -6.39 0.28
C TYR A 10 5.46 -5.52 0.67
N LEU A 11 5.08 -4.54 -0.17
CA LEU A 11 3.95 -3.65 0.10
C LEU A 11 2.63 -4.43 0.20
N ARG A 12 2.40 -5.39 -0.70
CA ARG A 12 1.22 -6.26 -0.67
C ARG A 12 1.16 -7.10 0.61
N ALA A 13 2.30 -7.67 1.02
CA ALA A 13 2.39 -8.44 2.24
C ALA A 13 2.15 -7.57 3.49
N ARG A 14 2.78 -6.40 3.58
CA ARG A 14 2.61 -5.50 4.73
C ARG A 14 1.17 -5.01 4.88
N ARG A 15 0.51 -4.56 3.80
CA ARG A 15 -0.88 -4.09 3.93
C ARG A 15 -1.85 -5.20 4.31
N ALA A 16 -1.57 -6.45 3.93
CA ALA A 16 -2.41 -7.59 4.29
C ALA A 16 -2.33 -7.95 5.78
N LEU A 17 -1.25 -7.56 6.46
CA LEU A 17 -1.00 -7.85 7.88
C LEU A 17 -1.51 -6.76 8.84
N VAL A 18 -1.82 -5.57 8.34
CA VAL A 18 -2.29 -4.44 9.16
C VAL A 18 -3.80 -4.38 9.13
N ARG A 19 -4.43 -4.43 10.31
CA ARG A 19 -5.89 -4.27 10.40
C ARG A 19 -6.24 -2.78 10.41
N PRO A 20 -7.35 -2.37 9.77
CA PRO A 20 -7.78 -0.96 9.75
C PRO A 20 -7.92 -0.33 11.14
N GLN A 21 -8.38 -1.10 12.13
CA GLN A 21 -8.57 -0.59 13.50
C GLN A 21 -7.25 -0.19 14.16
N ASP A 22 -6.16 -0.87 13.81
CA ASP A 22 -4.83 -0.61 14.36
C ASP A 22 -4.27 0.73 13.84
N THR A 23 -4.89 1.33 12.81
CA THR A 23 -4.49 2.61 12.21
C THR A 23 -5.48 3.74 12.49
N GLY A 24 -6.50 3.49 13.32
CA GLY A 24 -7.57 4.46 13.59
C GLY A 24 -8.53 4.68 12.42
N LEU A 25 -8.49 3.83 11.39
CA LEU A 25 -9.45 3.86 10.29
C LEU A 25 -10.72 3.08 10.69
N PRO A 26 -11.92 3.57 10.31
CA PRO A 26 -13.16 2.86 10.58
C PRO A 26 -13.26 1.54 9.79
N GLU A 27 -13.95 0.56 10.36
CA GLU A 27 -14.36 -0.63 9.61
C GLU A 27 -15.59 -0.33 8.76
N ASP A 28 -15.37 0.26 7.58
CA ASP A 28 -16.46 0.58 6.67
C ASP A 28 -16.85 -0.62 5.78
N GLY A 29 -18.05 -1.15 6.03
CA GLY A 29 -18.79 -2.05 5.14
C GLY A 29 -18.11 -3.39 4.81
N PRO A 30 -18.69 -4.17 3.89
CA PRO A 30 -18.13 -5.44 3.48
C PRO A 30 -16.74 -5.26 2.83
N ARG A 31 -15.78 -6.10 3.25
CA ARG A 31 -14.38 -6.01 2.83
C ARG A 31 -13.95 -7.27 2.07
N ARG A 32 -13.16 -7.07 1.01
CA ARG A 32 -12.62 -8.15 0.17
C ARG A 32 -11.24 -8.66 0.61
N VAL A 33 -10.56 -7.93 1.49
CA VAL A 33 -9.22 -8.24 2.00
C VAL A 33 -9.23 -8.15 3.52
N PRO A 34 -8.49 -8.98 4.27
CA PRO A 34 -8.49 -8.91 5.74
C PRO A 34 -7.76 -7.69 6.30
N GLY A 35 -6.78 -7.16 5.56
CA GLY A 35 -5.99 -5.99 5.96
C GLY A 35 -6.41 -4.68 5.29
N LEU A 36 -5.47 -3.77 5.17
CA LEU A 36 -5.67 -2.47 4.51
C LEU A 36 -5.91 -2.64 3.00
N ARG A 37 -6.87 -1.86 2.50
CA ARG A 37 -7.09 -1.58 1.07
C ARG A 37 -6.01 -0.62 0.57
N ARG A 38 -5.91 -0.48 -0.75
CA ARG A 38 -4.85 0.33 -1.38
C ARG A 38 -5.03 1.83 -1.13
N ASP A 39 -6.27 2.29 -1.19
CA ASP A 39 -6.69 3.65 -0.86
C ASP A 39 -6.44 4.00 0.61
N GLU A 40 -6.68 3.06 1.52
CA GLU A 40 -6.37 3.25 2.95
C GLU A 40 -4.87 3.40 3.21
N VAL A 41 -4.04 2.55 2.59
CA VAL A 41 -2.58 2.71 2.70
C VAL A 41 -2.12 4.03 2.09
N ALA A 42 -2.67 4.39 0.93
CA ALA A 42 -2.35 5.64 0.26
C ALA A 42 -2.72 6.87 1.11
N LEU A 43 -3.90 6.85 1.74
CA LEU A 43 -4.34 7.88 2.69
C LEU A 43 -3.37 8.00 3.87
N LEU A 44 -3.03 6.88 4.52
CA LEU A 44 -2.12 6.87 5.66
C LEU A 44 -0.70 7.34 5.30
N ALA A 45 -0.25 7.05 4.07
CA ALA A 45 1.07 7.44 3.58
C ALA A 45 1.09 8.83 2.91
N GLY A 46 -0.03 9.53 2.82
CA GLY A 46 -0.10 10.85 2.17
C GLY A 46 0.22 10.82 0.67
N VAL A 47 -0.07 9.71 -0.03
CA VAL A 47 0.16 9.54 -1.48
C VAL A 47 -1.14 9.26 -2.21
N SER A 48 -1.14 9.37 -3.54
CA SER A 48 -2.32 8.96 -4.32
C SER A 48 -2.44 7.43 -4.38
N THR A 49 -3.67 6.93 -4.43
CA THR A 49 -3.95 5.49 -4.60
C THR A 49 -3.30 4.93 -5.87
N ASP A 50 -3.34 5.69 -6.96
CA ASP A 50 -2.73 5.31 -8.24
C ASP A 50 -1.20 5.19 -8.13
N TYR A 51 -0.57 6.06 -7.33
CA TYR A 51 0.85 5.96 -7.05
C TYR A 51 1.18 4.67 -6.29
N TYR A 52 0.42 4.34 -5.24
CA TYR A 52 0.59 3.08 -4.51
C TYR A 52 0.36 1.84 -5.39
N ILE A 53 -0.63 1.87 -6.30
CA ILE A 53 -0.85 0.80 -7.28
C ILE A 53 0.35 0.62 -8.19
N ARG A 54 0.93 1.71 -8.71
CA ARG A 54 2.12 1.64 -9.58
C ARG A 54 3.34 1.07 -8.86
N LEU A 55 3.51 1.36 -7.57
CA LEU A 55 4.52 0.71 -6.72
C LEU A 55 4.27 -0.79 -6.57
N GLU A 56 3.03 -1.23 -6.25
CA GLU A 56 2.69 -2.67 -6.17
C GLU A 56 2.88 -3.42 -7.49
N GLN A 57 2.75 -2.73 -8.63
CA GLN A 57 2.89 -3.30 -9.98
C GLN A 57 4.31 -3.19 -10.55
N GLY A 58 5.23 -2.47 -9.90
CA GLY A 58 6.61 -2.30 -10.35
C GLY A 58 6.74 -1.34 -11.53
N ARG A 59 5.71 -0.50 -11.72
CA ARG A 59 5.60 0.50 -12.78
C ARG A 59 6.12 1.86 -12.33
N GLU A 60 6.35 2.04 -11.04
CA GLU A 60 7.09 3.18 -10.49
C GLU A 60 8.52 2.73 -10.17
N ARG A 61 9.50 3.30 -10.87
CA ARG A 61 10.92 2.91 -10.80
C ARG A 61 11.80 3.98 -10.12
N HIS A 62 11.27 5.19 -9.94
CA HIS A 62 11.98 6.30 -9.30
C HIS A 62 11.04 7.02 -8.32
N PRO A 63 10.67 6.38 -7.19
CA PRO A 63 9.97 7.09 -6.13
C PRO A 63 10.83 8.27 -5.65
N SER A 64 10.22 9.46 -5.52
CA SER A 64 10.96 10.63 -5.02
C SER A 64 11.32 10.43 -3.54
N ASP A 65 12.45 11.00 -3.12
CA ASP A 65 12.90 10.99 -1.71
C ASP A 65 11.82 11.47 -0.74
N GLN A 66 10.91 12.33 -1.20
CA GLN A 66 9.79 12.83 -0.42
C GLN A 66 8.86 11.70 0.08
N VAL A 67 8.67 10.65 -0.70
CA VAL A 67 7.86 9.48 -0.32
C VAL A 67 8.61 8.58 0.67
N LEU A 68 9.95 8.63 0.69
CA LEU A 68 10.77 7.82 1.59
C LEU A 68 10.95 8.46 2.97
N ARG A 69 10.61 9.75 3.13
CA ARG A 69 10.86 10.56 4.32
C ARG A 69 9.59 11.01 5.06
N SER A 70 8.40 10.64 4.56
CA SER A 70 7.09 10.96 5.14
C SER A 70 6.70 10.02 6.27
#